data_AF-A0A840SDX2-F1
#
_entry.id   AF-A0A840SDX2-F1
#
_cell.length_a   1.000
_cell.length_b   1.000
_cell.length_c   1.000
_cell.angle_alpha   90.00
_cell.angle_beta   90.00
_cell.angle_gamma   90.00
#
_symmetry.space_group_name_H-M   'P 1'
#
loop_
_entity.id
_entity.type
_entity.pdbx_description
1 polymer ?
#
loop_
_entity_poly.entity_id
_entity_poly.type
_entity_poly.pdbx_seq_one_letter_code
_entity_poly.pdbx_strand_id
1 'polypeptide(L)' 'MKTPISINDHGDVSTFASVEEAETYMEPIDVERGEYIVTDADGRPLAVEVVLQEAPLFWGLWKTRIKKVRIADPASGNRS' A
#
# COMPACT_ATOMS: atom_id res chain seq x y z
N MET A 1 5.69 -12.03 0.66
CA MET A 1 6.16 -11.05 -0.36
C MET A 1 7.68 -11.04 -0.48
N LYS A 2 8.25 -10.70 -1.64
CA LYS A 2 9.70 -10.49 -1.83
C LYS A 2 10.00 -9.08 -2.32
N THR A 3 11.05 -8.48 -1.78
CA THR A 3 11.56 -7.18 -2.23
C THR A 3 12.58 -7.34 -3.36
N PRO A 4 12.72 -6.35 -4.25
CA PRO A 4 12.02 -5.06 -4.27
C PRO A 4 10.54 -5.16 -4.66
N ILE A 5 9.75 -4.18 -4.23
CA ILE A 5 8.36 -4.01 -4.68
C ILE A 5 8.39 -3.12 -5.92
N SER A 6 7.76 -3.56 -7.00
CA SER A 6 7.63 -2.75 -8.22
C SER A 6 6.23 -2.17 -8.31
N ILE A 7 6.11 -0.88 -8.63
CA ILE A 7 4.86 -0.19 -8.88
C ILE A 7 4.90 0.34 -10.31
N ASN A 8 3.89 -0.01 -11.09
CA ASN A 8 3.65 0.58 -12.40
C ASN A 8 2.50 1.57 -12.29
N ASP A 9 2.81 2.83 -12.55
CA ASP A 9 1.89 3.95 -12.65
C ASP A 9 1.80 4.35 -14.13
N HIS A 10 0.78 3.86 -14.83
CA HIS A 10 0.52 4.16 -16.23
C HIS A 10 1.72 3.99 -17.20
N GLY A 11 2.61 3.04 -16.91
CA GLY A 11 3.80 2.73 -17.71
C GLY A 11 5.11 3.28 -17.13
N ASP A 12 5.05 4.13 -16.11
CA ASP A 12 6.21 4.50 -15.31
C ASP A 12 6.42 3.47 -14.20
N VAL A 13 7.60 2.87 -14.14
CA VAL A 13 7.89 1.77 -13.23
C VAL A 13 8.92 2.21 -12.20
N SER A 14 8.48 2.26 -10.94
CA SER A 14 9.32 2.55 -9.79
C SER A 14 9.52 1.30 -8.93
N THR A 15 10.71 1.14 -8.34
CA THR A 15 11.05 0.01 -7.47
C THR A 15 11.45 0.46 -6.08
N PHE A 16 10.92 -0.19 -5.04
CA PHE A 16 11.11 0.16 -3.64
C PHE A 16 11.78 -0.97 -2.87
N ALA A 17 12.65 -0.63 -1.92
CA ALA A 17 13.41 -1.62 -1.17
C ALA A 17 12.56 -2.32 -0.10
N SER A 18 11.45 -1.70 0.30
CA SER A 18 10.53 -2.21 1.31
C SER A 18 9.06 -1.99 0.92
N VAL A 19 8.17 -2.72 1.60
CA VAL A 19 6.71 -2.57 1.45
C VAL A 19 6.27 -1.23 1.99
N GLU A 20 6.85 -0.78 3.11
CA GLU A 20 6.48 0.48 3.76
C GLU A 20 6.79 1.71 2.89
N GLU A 21 7.91 1.69 2.17
CA GLU A 21 8.24 2.73 1.19
C GLU A 21 7.22 2.75 0.05
N ALA A 22 6.91 1.58 -0.52
CA ALA A 22 5.91 1.43 -1.58
C ALA A 22 4.51 1.90 -1.13
N GLU A 23 4.08 1.54 0.08
CA GLU A 23 2.81 2.00 0.69
C GLU A 23 2.78 3.51 0.88
N THR A 24 3.92 4.14 1.19
CA THR A 24 4.01 5.59 1.40
C THR A 24 4.03 6.36 0.08
N TYR A 25 4.49 5.73 -0.98
CA TYR A 25 4.53 6.30 -2.32
C TYR A 25 3.12 6.42 -2.96
N MET A 26 2.28 5.40 -2.80
CA MET A 26 0.95 5.36 -3.42
C MET A 26 -0.05 6.29 -2.74
N GLU A 27 -0.82 7.04 -3.52
CA GLU A 27 -1.94 7.82 -2.99
C GLU A 27 -3.18 6.94 -2.84
N PRO A 28 -3.91 7.00 -1.70
CA PRO A 28 -5.11 6.18 -1.49
C PRO A 28 -6.19 6.35 -2.56
N ILE A 29 -6.33 7.55 -3.13
CA ILE A 29 -7.36 7.83 -4.14
C ILE A 29 -7.07 7.11 -5.46
N ASP A 30 -5.80 6.96 -5.82
CA ASP A 30 -5.37 6.31 -7.07
C ASP A 30 -5.41 4.78 -6.91
N VAL A 31 -5.13 4.28 -5.70
CA VAL A 31 -5.39 2.87 -5.33
C VAL A 31 -6.88 2.55 -5.45
N GLU A 32 -7.77 3.41 -4.95
CA GLU A 32 -9.24 3.23 -5.05
C GLU A 32 -9.73 3.22 -6.50
N ARG A 33 -9.02 3.91 -7.40
CA ARG A 33 -9.29 3.92 -8.85
C ARG A 33 -8.64 2.77 -9.61
N GLY A 34 -7.77 2.00 -8.96
CA GLY A 34 -7.03 0.90 -9.58
C GLY A 34 -5.97 1.37 -10.58
N GLU A 35 -5.38 2.54 -10.34
CA GLU A 35 -4.40 3.15 -11.25
C GLU A 35 -3.02 2.47 -11.18
N TYR A 36 -2.72 1.76 -10.07
CA TYR A 36 -1.45 1.07 -9.88
C TYR A 36 -1.51 -0.43 -10.17
N ILE A 37 -0.46 -0.95 -10.81
CA ILE A 37 -0.14 -2.38 -10.82
C ILE A 37 1.07 -2.60 -9.92
N VAL A 38 0.91 -3.39 -8.86
CA VAL A 38 1.97 -3.65 -7.87
C VAL A 38 2.41 -5.11 -7.92
N THR A 39 3.72 -5.34 -8.01
CA THR A 39 4.30 -6.69 -8.08
C THR A 39 5.48 -6.86 -7.12
N ASP A 40 5.72 -8.11 -6.72
CA ASP A 40 6.93 -8.50 -5.97
C ASP A 40 8.13 -8.73 -6.90
N ALA A 41 9.28 -9.04 -6.30
CA ALA A 41 10.52 -9.32 -7.05
C ALA A 41 10.45 -10.53 -7.98
N ASP A 42 9.53 -11.46 -7.76
CA ASP A 42 9.28 -12.59 -8.65
C ASP A 42 8.28 -12.21 -9.78
N GLY A 43 7.82 -10.96 -9.83
CA GLY A 43 6.81 -10.47 -10.76
C GLY A 43 5.38 -10.88 -10.40
N ARG A 44 5.14 -11.38 -9.18
CA ARG A 44 3.79 -11.77 -8.76
C ARG A 44 2.97 -10.53 -8.39
N PRO A 45 1.71 -10.41 -8.85
CA PRO A 45 0.86 -9.32 -8.44
C PRO A 45 0.57 -9.37 -6.94
N LEU A 46 0.63 -8.20 -6.30
CA LEU A 46 0.30 -8.02 -4.90
C LEU A 46 -1.04 -7.29 -4.80
N ALA A 47 -1.86 -7.68 -3.81
CA ALA A 47 -3.10 -6.99 -3.54
C ALA A 47 -2.80 -5.67 -2.82
N VAL A 48 -3.51 -4.61 -3.20
CA VAL A 48 -3.37 -3.29 -2.58
C VAL A 48 -4.75 -2.84 -2.13
N GLU A 49 -4.83 -2.33 -0.91
CA GLU A 49 -6.07 -1.88 -0.30
C GLU A 49 -5.88 -0.54 0.42
N VAL A 50 -6.98 0.20 0.58
CA VAL A 50 -7.01 1.39 1.41
C VAL A 50 -7.65 1.04 2.74
N VAL A 51 -6.90 1.25 3.82
CA VAL A 51 -7.37 1.05 5.19
C VAL A 51 -7.54 2.38 5.91
N LEU A 52 -8.47 2.43 6.85
CA LEU A 52 -8.61 3.57 7.76
C LEU A 52 -7.75 3.31 9.01
N GLN A 53 -6.79 4.19 9.27
CA GLN A 53 -5.94 4.14 10.45
C GLN A 53 -6.28 5.29 11.39
N GLU A 54 -6.36 5.01 12.70
CA GLU A 54 -6.43 6.07 13.70
C GLU A 54 -5.08 6.78 13.83
N ALA A 55 -5.08 8.10 13.73
CA ALA A 55 -3.90 8.92 13.93
C ALA A 55 -4.20 9.99 15.01
N PRO A 56 -3.24 10.28 15.90
CA PRO A 56 -3.39 11.34 16.89
C PRO A 56 -3.40 12.72 16.22
N LEU A 57 -4.23 13.62 16.73
CA LEU A 57 -4.34 15.02 16.33
C LEU A 57 -4.10 15.92 17.56
N PHE A 58 -3.55 17.13 17.36
CA PHE A 58 -3.29 18.14 18.42
C PHE A 58 -2.71 17.57 19.73
N TRP A 59 -1.41 17.27 19.75
CA TRP A 59 -0.69 16.69 20.90
C TRP A 59 -1.32 15.39 21.49
N GLY A 60 -2.19 14.71 20.73
CA GLY A 60 -2.81 13.45 21.16
C GLY A 60 -4.10 13.63 21.97
N LEU A 61 -4.63 14.85 22.06
CA LEU A 61 -5.92 15.11 22.72
C LEU A 61 -7.12 14.64 21.88
N TRP A 62 -6.94 14.48 20.57
CA TRP A 62 -7.95 13.93 19.67
C TRP A 62 -7.38 12.83 18.77
N LYS A 63 -8.27 12.00 18.27
CA LYS A 63 -7.98 10.99 17.24
C LYS A 63 -8.73 11.34 15.98
N THR A 64 -8.08 11.21 14.84
CA THR A 64 -8.71 11.27 13.51
C THR A 64 -8.55 9.93 12.81
N ARG A 65 -9.30 9.72 11.73
CA ARG A 65 -9.13 8.57 10.83
C ARG A 65 -8.53 9.07 9.54
N ILE A 66 -7.39 8.51 9.16
CA ILE A 66 -6.72 8.79 7.89
C ILE A 66 -6.80 7.56 6.99
N LYS A 67 -6.94 7.78 5.68
CA LYS A 67 -6.78 6.72 4.69
C LYS A 67 -5.28 6.42 4.54
N LYS A 68 -4.93 5.14 4.53
CA LYS A 68 -3.56 4.67 4.30
C LYS A 68 -3.59 3.51 3.32
N VAL A 69 -2.59 3.42 2.45
CA VAL A 69 -2.42 2.30 1.53
C VAL A 69 -1.75 1.13 2.27
N ARG A 70 -2.22 -0.09 1.99
CA ARG A 70 -1.65 -1.34 2.47
C ARG A 70 -1.45 -2.32 1.33
N ILE A 71 -0.29 -2.95 1.30
CA ILE A 71 -0.04 -4.08 0.40
C ILE A 71 -0.33 -5.35 1.18
N ALA A 72 -1.37 -6.07 0.76
CA ALA A 72 -1.78 -7.33 1.37
C ALA A 72 -1.05 -8.51 0.73
N ASP A 73 -0.61 -9.47 1.56
CA ASP A 73 -0.04 -10.71 1.04
C ASP A 73 -1.21 -11.60 0.62
N PRO A 74 -1.25 -12.14 -0.61
CA PRO A 74 -2.24 -13.16 -0.94
C PRO A 74 -2.22 -14.37 0.03
N ALA A 75 -1.10 -14.61 0.75
CA ALA A 75 -1.00 -15.64 1.78
C ALA A 75 -1.60 -15.25 3.15
N SER A 76 -1.94 -13.98 3.41
CA SER A 76 -2.59 -13.56 4.66
C SER A 76 -4.12 -13.60 4.61
N GLY A 77 -4.69 -14.28 3.61
CA GLY A 77 -6.11 -14.59 3.52
C GLY A 77 -6.62 -15.22 4.82
N ASN A 78 -7.35 -14.42 5.59
CA ASN A 78 -8.30 -14.75 6.63
C ASN A 78 -8.09 -16.08 7.40
N ARG A 79 -7.31 -16.03 8.49
CA ARG A 79 -7.60 -16.87 9.66
C ARG A 79 -8.23 -15.99 10.73
N SER A 80 -9.55 -15.83 10.68
CA SER A 80 -10.47 -15.69 11.82
C SER A 80 -11.90 -15.72 11.31
#